data_AF-A0A1F9BBB4-F1
#
_entry.id   AF-A0A1F9BBB4-F1
#
_cell.length_a   1.000
_cell.length_b   1.000
_cell.length_c   1.000
_cell.angle_alpha   90.00
_cell.angle_beta   90.00
_cell.angle_gamma   90.00
#
_symmetry.space_group_name_H-M   'P 1'
#
loop_
_entity.id
_entity.type
_entity.pdbx_description
1 polymer ?
#
loop_
_entity_poly.entity_id
_entity_poly.type
_entity_poly.pdbx_seq_one_letter_code
_entity_poly.pdbx_strand_id
1 'polypeptide(L)'
;MSVNTLKERAKWAIDYIVKKEHLSNIKLGMQMGFAAGTINSYRRMTTDPSIEFILKFCELFKFNVLWFVLGEGYPFLGARETYPESKGPNPISTSPPDIFDDHLLTLREPKADYGAPAAEQKISIEEAVGKAYKILSSGTALSVALYLNIQQFAAALDSSQELKACRDKISELKAQMLESRGQVDSLTAAPLDKKIE
;
A
#
# COMPACT_ATOMS: atom_id res chain seq x y z
N MET A 1 -23.63 -1.62 11.77
CA MET A 1 -23.71 -0.52 10.78
C MET A 1 -22.39 -0.52 10.04
N SER A 2 -22.36 -0.83 8.74
CA SER A 2 -21.09 -0.85 8.01
C SER A 2 -20.61 0.58 7.78
N VAL A 3 -19.36 0.85 8.11
CA VAL A 3 -18.75 2.18 8.04
C VAL A 3 -18.27 2.42 6.60
N ASN A 4 -19.20 2.58 5.67
CA ASN A 4 -18.90 2.49 4.23
C ASN A 4 -18.52 3.82 3.61
N THR A 5 -18.97 4.94 4.17
CA THR A 5 -18.64 6.28 3.66
C THR A 5 -17.51 6.92 4.45
N LEU A 6 -16.78 7.83 3.79
CA LEU A 6 -15.72 8.61 4.43
C LEU A 6 -16.23 9.38 5.66
N LYS A 7 -17.46 9.89 5.60
CA LYS A 7 -18.14 10.59 6.70
C LYS A 7 -18.42 9.67 7.88
N GLU A 8 -18.92 8.46 7.62
CA GLU A 8 -19.15 7.45 8.67
C GLU A 8 -17.84 7.04 9.34
N ARG A 9 -16.76 6.88 8.56
CA ARG A 9 -15.43 6.55 9.10
C ARG A 9 -14.88 7.66 9.96
N ALA A 10 -15.00 8.91 9.50
CA ALA A 10 -14.61 10.06 10.30
C ALA A 10 -15.40 10.16 11.60
N LYS A 11 -16.73 10.01 11.53
CA LYS A 11 -17.58 9.99 12.73
C LYS A 11 -17.16 8.88 13.69
N TRP A 12 -16.99 7.66 13.19
CA TRP A 12 -16.62 6.51 14.02
C TRP A 12 -15.25 6.71 14.68
N ALA A 13 -14.25 7.17 13.93
CA ALA A 13 -12.91 7.40 14.44
C ALA A 13 -12.89 8.49 15.52
N ILE A 14 -13.61 9.60 15.29
CA ILE A 14 -13.77 10.66 16.28
C ILE A 14 -14.48 10.15 17.54
N ASP A 15 -15.58 9.39 17.39
CA ASP A 15 -16.32 8.82 18.51
C ASP A 15 -15.45 7.85 19.34
N TYR A 16 -14.63 7.03 18.67
CA TYR A 16 -13.70 6.11 19.31
C TYR A 16 -12.68 6.87 20.16
N ILE A 17 -12.01 7.88 19.60
CA ILE A 17 -10.99 8.65 20.33
C ILE A 17 -11.58 9.45 21.47
N VAL A 18 -12.74 10.10 21.25
CA VAL A 18 -13.45 10.81 22.32
C VAL A 18 -13.78 9.88 23.48
N LYS A 19 -14.21 8.64 23.19
CA LYS A 19 -14.54 7.64 24.22
C LYS A 19 -13.29 7.09 24.91
N LYS A 20 -12.22 6.81 24.17
CA LYS A 20 -10.99 6.20 24.67
C LYS A 20 -10.17 7.18 25.52
N GLU A 21 -9.99 8.40 25.04
CA GLU A 21 -9.15 9.42 25.65
C GLU A 21 -9.95 10.35 26.58
N HIS A 22 -11.27 10.14 26.71
CA HIS A 22 -12.19 10.98 27.47
C HIS A 22 -12.10 12.48 27.10
N LEU A 23 -11.90 12.76 25.81
CA LEU A 23 -11.71 14.12 25.29
C LEU A 23 -13.04 14.76 24.89
N SER A 24 -13.18 16.07 25.15
CA SER A 24 -14.25 16.85 24.54
C SER A 24 -13.90 17.23 23.10
N ASN A 25 -14.91 17.52 22.27
CA ASN A 25 -14.69 17.96 20.89
C ASN A 25 -13.84 19.25 20.81
N ILE A 26 -13.88 20.09 21.86
CA ILE A 26 -13.03 21.29 21.99
C ILE A 26 -11.57 20.90 22.20
N LYS A 27 -11.29 20.00 23.14
CA LYS A 27 -9.91 19.54 23.40
C LYS A 27 -9.33 18.79 22.20
N LEU A 28 -10.12 17.93 21.57
CA LEU A 28 -9.72 17.22 20.35
C LEU A 28 -9.39 18.20 19.22
N GLY A 29 -10.24 19.21 19.01
CA GLY A 29 -9.98 20.27 18.04
C GLY A 29 -8.67 21.00 18.31
N MET A 30 -8.45 21.44 19.56
CA MET A 30 -7.20 22.09 19.96
C MET A 30 -5.96 21.22 19.71
N GLN A 31 -6.01 19.94 20.09
CA GLN A 31 -4.89 19.02 19.92
C GLN A 31 -4.53 18.79 18.44
N MET A 32 -5.52 18.86 17.55
CA MET A 32 -5.31 18.68 16.12
C MET A 32 -5.12 20.00 15.34
N GLY A 33 -5.30 21.15 15.99
CA GLY A 33 -5.28 22.47 15.34
C GLY A 33 -6.52 22.77 14.50
N PHE A 34 -7.68 22.19 14.82
CA PHE A 34 -8.96 22.49 14.16
C PHE A 34 -9.96 23.13 15.13
N ALA A 35 -10.88 23.93 14.59
CA ALA A 35 -11.96 24.49 15.39
C ALA A 35 -12.90 23.37 15.90
N ALA A 36 -13.42 23.51 17.13
CA ALA A 36 -14.38 22.57 17.70
C ALA A 36 -15.63 22.39 16.81
N GLY A 37 -16.03 23.45 16.09
CA GLY A 37 -17.10 23.41 15.10
C GLY A 37 -16.82 22.43 13.97
N THR A 38 -15.59 22.37 13.47
CA THR A 38 -15.16 21.43 12.43
C THR A 38 -15.30 19.98 12.90
N ILE A 39 -14.86 19.68 14.13
CA ILE A 39 -15.02 18.36 14.75
C ILE A 39 -16.49 17.99 14.86
N ASN A 40 -17.34 18.92 15.31
CA ASN A 40 -18.79 18.72 15.39
C ASN A 40 -19.42 18.45 14.01
N SER A 41 -19.02 19.18 12.98
CA SER A 41 -19.52 18.99 11.62
C SER A 41 -19.18 17.60 11.07
N TYR A 42 -17.94 17.12 11.28
CA TYR A 42 -17.56 15.76 10.87
C TYR A 42 -18.30 14.69 11.67
N ARG A 43 -18.47 14.89 12.98
CA ARG A 43 -19.20 13.97 13.85
C ARG A 43 -20.70 13.89 13.52
N ARG A 44 -21.29 14.98 13.04
CA ARG A 44 -22.67 15.03 12.51
C ARG A 44 -22.77 14.64 11.04
N MET A 45 -21.65 14.31 10.39
CA MET A 45 -21.58 13.96 8.96
C MET A 45 -22.13 15.06 8.04
N THR A 46 -22.11 16.33 8.47
CA THR A 46 -22.62 17.44 7.66
C THR A 46 -21.66 17.81 6.53
N THR A 47 -20.36 17.64 6.77
CA THR A 47 -19.27 17.96 5.83
C THR A 47 -18.33 16.79 5.69
N ASP A 48 -17.69 16.66 4.54
CA ASP A 48 -16.62 15.68 4.33
C ASP A 48 -15.34 16.13 5.05
N PRO A 49 -14.61 15.20 5.69
CA PRO A 49 -13.32 15.50 6.30
C PRO A 49 -12.31 15.92 5.24
N SER A 50 -11.53 16.97 5.53
CA SER A 50 -10.44 17.37 4.64
C SER A 50 -9.30 16.35 4.68
N ILE A 51 -8.50 16.28 3.61
CA ILE A 51 -7.30 15.42 3.56
C ILE A 51 -6.34 15.79 4.70
N GLU A 52 -6.17 17.09 4.98
CA GLU A 52 -5.33 17.57 6.08
C GLU A 52 -5.81 17.02 7.44
N PHE A 53 -7.13 17.03 7.68
CA PHE A 53 -7.71 16.46 8.88
C PHE A 53 -7.41 14.96 8.99
N ILE A 54 -7.62 14.21 7.91
CA ILE A 54 -7.40 12.75 7.89
C ILE A 54 -5.95 12.42 8.20
N LEU A 55 -4.99 13.08 7.55
CA LEU A 55 -3.57 12.82 7.75
C LEU A 55 -3.14 13.13 9.19
N LYS A 56 -3.49 14.31 9.71
CA LYS A 56 -3.19 14.69 11.10
C LYS A 56 -3.84 13.74 12.09
N PHE A 57 -5.10 13.36 11.88
CA PHE A 57 -5.81 12.42 12.74
C PHE A 57 -5.10 11.06 12.78
N CYS A 58 -4.77 10.52 11.61
CA CYS A 58 -4.08 9.24 11.48
C CYS A 58 -2.69 9.25 12.11
N GLU A 59 -1.95 10.34 11.96
CA GLU A 59 -0.62 10.49 12.55
C GLU A 59 -0.66 10.56 14.09
N LEU A 60 -1.55 11.40 14.65
CA LEU A 60 -1.70 11.63 16.09
C LEU A 60 -2.21 10.39 16.82
N PHE A 61 -3.23 9.73 16.25
CA PHE A 61 -3.92 8.62 16.92
C PHE A 61 -3.52 7.24 16.40
N LYS A 62 -2.49 7.18 15.53
CA LYS A 62 -1.98 5.95 14.91
C LYS A 62 -3.06 5.15 14.18
N PHE A 63 -3.96 5.86 13.49
CA PHE A 63 -4.94 5.25 12.60
C PHE A 63 -4.31 4.91 11.25
N ASN A 64 -4.83 3.87 10.61
CA ASN A 64 -4.47 3.48 9.26
C ASN A 64 -5.16 4.42 8.25
N VAL A 65 -4.35 5.14 7.47
CA VAL A 65 -4.82 6.07 6.45
C VAL A 65 -5.65 5.36 5.37
N LEU A 66 -5.25 4.16 4.94
CA LEU A 66 -5.98 3.38 3.93
C LEU A 66 -7.37 2.99 4.45
N TRP A 67 -7.47 2.59 5.71
CA TRP A 67 -8.78 2.34 6.32
C TRP A 67 -9.60 3.63 6.36
N PHE A 68 -9.02 4.75 6.78
CA PHE A 68 -9.77 5.99 6.92
C PHE A 68 -10.31 6.49 5.57
N VAL A 69 -9.47 6.47 4.53
CA VAL A 69 -9.82 7.00 3.21
C VAL A 69 -10.67 6.01 2.41
N LEU A 70 -10.23 4.77 2.30
CA LEU A 70 -10.84 3.77 1.40
C LEU A 70 -11.80 2.82 2.14
N GLY A 71 -11.74 2.77 3.47
CA GLY A 71 -12.45 1.75 4.24
C GLY A 71 -11.77 0.39 4.15
N GLU A 72 -10.50 0.32 3.81
CA GLU A 72 -9.82 -0.95 3.64
C GLU A 72 -9.14 -1.42 4.93
N GLY A 73 -9.41 -2.66 5.34
CA GLY A 73 -8.77 -3.27 6.51
C GLY A 73 -9.32 -2.78 7.85
N TYR A 74 -8.43 -2.46 8.79
CA TYR A 74 -8.77 -2.09 10.17
C TYR A 74 -8.24 -0.71 10.54
N PRO A 75 -8.95 0.03 11.43
CA PRO A 75 -8.60 1.40 11.79
C PRO A 75 -7.25 1.53 12.49
N PHE A 76 -6.83 0.54 13.28
CA PHE A 76 -5.53 0.50 13.97
C PHE A 76 -5.16 -0.95 14.33
N LEU A 77 -3.91 -1.17 14.71
CA LEU A 77 -3.42 -2.50 15.14
C LEU A 77 -4.19 -2.99 16.37
N GLY A 78 -4.72 -4.23 16.31
CA GLY A 78 -5.53 -4.83 17.38
C GLY A 78 -7.04 -4.54 17.30
N ALA A 79 -7.49 -3.64 16.42
CA ALA A 79 -8.93 -3.35 16.27
C ALA A 79 -9.76 -4.57 15.83
N ARG A 80 -9.13 -5.57 15.21
CA ARG A 80 -9.76 -6.85 14.79
C ARG A 80 -10.42 -7.59 15.94
N GLU A 81 -9.83 -7.55 17.13
CA GLU A 81 -10.28 -8.33 18.28
C GLU A 81 -11.38 -7.60 19.06
N THR A 82 -11.35 -6.27 19.06
CA THR A 82 -12.21 -5.44 19.90
C THR A 82 -13.38 -4.80 19.15
N TYR A 83 -13.24 -4.56 17.84
CA TYR A 83 -14.23 -3.86 17.00
C TYR A 83 -14.36 -4.52 15.61
N PRO A 84 -14.87 -5.75 15.52
CA PRO A 84 -15.02 -6.45 14.24
C PRO A 84 -15.95 -5.71 13.25
N GLU A 85 -16.88 -4.90 13.75
CA GLU A 85 -17.78 -4.04 12.98
C GLU A 85 -17.11 -2.81 12.36
N SER A 86 -15.93 -2.44 12.85
CA SER A 86 -15.11 -1.35 12.29
C SER A 86 -14.33 -1.78 11.04
N LYS A 87 -14.33 -3.07 10.75
CA LYS A 87 -13.74 -3.64 9.54
C LYS A 87 -14.47 -3.07 8.33
N GLY A 88 -13.78 -2.27 7.53
CA GLY A 88 -14.33 -1.91 6.23
C GLY A 88 -14.10 -3.05 5.22
N PRO A 89 -14.68 -2.97 4.01
CA PRO A 89 -14.60 -4.05 3.03
C PRO A 89 -13.14 -4.49 2.82
N ASN A 90 -12.89 -5.81 2.91
CA ASN A 90 -11.57 -6.38 2.75
C ASN A 90 -11.01 -5.99 1.36
N PRO A 91 -9.82 -5.37 1.24
CA PRO A 91 -9.01 -5.60 0.07
C PRO A 91 -8.65 -7.08 0.07
N ILE A 92 -8.73 -7.70 -1.10
CA ILE A 92 -8.43 -9.10 -1.33
C ILE A 92 -7.06 -9.41 -0.70
N SER A 93 -7.05 -10.35 0.24
CA SER A 93 -5.86 -10.83 0.94
C SER A 93 -4.93 -11.53 -0.06
N THR A 94 -3.88 -10.86 -0.53
CA THR A 94 -2.80 -11.49 -1.32
C THR A 94 -1.61 -11.82 -0.42
N SER A 95 -1.81 -12.72 0.53
CA SER A 95 -0.77 -13.70 0.89
C SER A 95 -1.00 -14.92 0.01
N PRO A 96 0.02 -15.49 -0.64
CA PRO A 96 -0.13 -16.42 -1.76
C PRO A 96 -0.76 -17.74 -1.28
N PRO A 97 -1.93 -18.12 -1.80
CA PRO A 97 -2.39 -19.50 -1.70
C PRO A 97 -1.76 -20.26 -2.87
N ASP A 98 -1.03 -21.32 -2.55
CA ASP A 98 -0.75 -22.37 -3.52
C ASP A 98 -2.10 -22.85 -4.10
N ILE A 99 -2.24 -22.62 -5.41
CA ILE A 99 -2.83 -23.55 -6.39
C ILE A 99 -4.37 -23.64 -6.42
N PHE A 100 -4.92 -22.96 -7.44
CA PHE A 100 -6.10 -23.28 -8.27
C PHE A 100 -7.53 -23.03 -7.75
N ASP A 101 -8.17 -22.01 -8.34
CA ASP A 101 -9.56 -21.93 -8.88
C ASP A 101 -9.98 -20.45 -8.89
N ASP A 102 -9.76 -19.70 -9.97
CA ASP A 102 -10.63 -19.58 -11.16
C ASP A 102 -12.06 -19.06 -10.90
N HIS A 103 -12.21 -17.90 -10.26
CA HIS A 103 -13.36 -17.01 -10.50
C HIS A 103 -13.03 -15.52 -10.25
N LEU A 104 -12.51 -14.87 -11.31
CA LEU A 104 -12.65 -13.45 -11.73
C LEU A 104 -13.34 -12.48 -10.73
N LEU A 105 -12.68 -11.43 -10.21
CA LEU A 105 -12.47 -10.17 -10.94
C LEU A 105 -13.49 -9.92 -12.06
N THR A 106 -14.74 -9.64 -11.70
CA THR A 106 -15.64 -8.87 -12.57
C THR A 106 -15.77 -7.45 -12.04
N LEU A 107 -14.97 -6.56 -12.63
CA LEU A 107 -15.36 -5.18 -12.86
C LEU A 107 -16.79 -5.21 -13.42
N ARG A 108 -17.76 -4.64 -12.71
CA ARG A 108 -19.03 -4.28 -13.36
C ARG A 108 -18.91 -2.83 -13.81
N GLU A 109 -18.49 -2.73 -15.06
CA GLU A 109 -18.58 -1.55 -15.91
C GLU A 109 -20.00 -0.95 -15.95
N PRO A 110 -20.13 0.32 -16.35
CA PRO A 110 -21.40 0.88 -16.78
C PRO A 110 -22.05 -0.02 -17.83
N LYS A 111 -23.38 -0.18 -17.75
CA LYS A 111 -24.19 -0.94 -18.72
C LYS A 111 -23.83 -0.56 -20.16
N ALA A 112 -23.01 -1.38 -20.80
CA ALA A 112 -22.93 -1.48 -22.25
C ALA A 112 -23.26 -2.94 -22.60
N ASP A 113 -24.20 -3.07 -23.51
CA ASP A 113 -24.74 -4.30 -24.05
C ASP A 113 -23.61 -5.09 -24.76
N TYR A 114 -23.10 -6.16 -24.14
CA TYR A 114 -22.04 -7.01 -24.71
C TYR A 114 -22.60 -8.38 -25.09
N GLY A 115 -23.14 -8.46 -26.30
CA GLY A 115 -23.10 -9.69 -27.08
C GLY A 115 -21.94 -9.64 -28.06
N ALA A 116 -20.71 -9.95 -27.62
CA ALA A 116 -19.59 -10.35 -28.49
C ALA A 116 -18.33 -10.69 -27.65
N PRO A 117 -17.50 -11.67 -28.06
CA PRO A 117 -16.35 -12.13 -27.27
C PRO A 117 -15.21 -11.09 -27.23
N ALA A 118 -14.59 -10.96 -26.06
CA ALA A 118 -13.47 -10.06 -25.79
C ALA A 118 -12.23 -10.45 -26.62
N ALA A 119 -11.87 -9.59 -27.57
CA ALA A 119 -10.59 -9.66 -28.26
C ALA A 119 -9.47 -9.20 -27.31
N GLU A 120 -8.34 -9.92 -27.29
CA GLU A 120 -7.10 -9.49 -26.66
C GLU A 120 -6.76 -8.06 -27.11
N GLN A 121 -6.94 -7.08 -26.22
CA GLN A 121 -6.57 -5.70 -26.52
C GLN A 121 -5.05 -5.60 -26.51
N LYS A 122 -4.47 -5.79 -27.68
CA LYS A 122 -3.07 -5.55 -27.97
C LYS A 122 -2.81 -4.05 -27.81
N ILE A 123 -2.25 -3.65 -26.67
CA ILE A 123 -1.94 -2.25 -26.38
C ILE A 123 -0.91 -1.76 -27.40
N SER A 124 -1.32 -0.90 -28.33
CA SER A 124 -0.38 -0.17 -29.18
C SER A 124 0.37 0.83 -28.30
N ILE A 125 1.69 0.65 -28.18
CA ILE A 125 2.55 1.53 -27.39
C ILE A 125 2.51 2.95 -27.97
N GLU A 126 2.51 3.11 -29.30
CA GLU A 126 2.44 4.43 -29.93
C GLU A 126 1.15 5.16 -29.56
N GLU A 127 0.02 4.45 -29.58
CA GLU A 127 -1.27 5.02 -29.21
C GLU A 127 -1.33 5.39 -27.72
N ALA A 128 -0.81 4.52 -26.84
CA ALA A 128 -0.75 4.76 -25.41
C ALA A 128 0.12 5.99 -25.06
N VAL A 129 1.28 6.12 -25.74
CA VAL A 129 2.16 7.28 -25.58
C VAL A 129 1.49 8.56 -26.09
N GLY A 130 0.80 8.51 -27.23
CA GLY A 130 0.04 9.66 -27.75
C GLY A 130 -1.07 10.13 -26.79
N LYS A 131 -1.80 9.19 -26.20
CA LYS A 131 -2.82 9.47 -25.17
C LYS A 131 -2.20 10.06 -23.91
N ALA A 132 -1.11 9.47 -23.42
CA ALA A 132 -0.38 9.97 -22.26
C ALA A 132 0.13 11.40 -22.49
N TYR A 133 0.72 11.68 -23.66
CA TYR A 133 1.19 13.00 -24.03
C TYR A 133 0.06 14.04 -23.99
N LYS A 134 -1.11 13.70 -24.56
CA LYS A 134 -2.28 14.60 -24.55
C LYS A 134 -2.76 14.89 -23.13
N ILE A 135 -2.77 13.88 -22.24
CA ILE A 135 -3.14 14.04 -20.84
C ILE A 135 -2.11 14.90 -20.11
N LEU A 136 -0.82 14.63 -20.27
CA LEU A 136 0.26 15.41 -19.66
C LEU A 136 0.24 16.88 -20.10
N SER A 137 -0.12 17.14 -21.36
CA SER A 137 -0.24 18.49 -21.90
C SER A 137 -1.50 19.24 -21.47
N SER A 138 -2.45 18.58 -20.79
CA SER A 138 -3.75 19.19 -20.47
C SER A 138 -3.71 20.18 -19.29
N GLY A 139 -2.64 20.19 -18.49
CA GLY A 139 -2.51 21.08 -17.32
C GLY A 139 -3.55 20.83 -16.21
N THR A 140 -4.17 19.65 -16.20
CA THR A 140 -5.23 19.28 -15.24
C THR A 140 -4.67 18.54 -14.02
N ALA A 141 -5.48 18.31 -13.00
CA ALA A 141 -5.10 17.43 -11.89
C ALA A 141 -4.72 16.00 -12.37
N LEU A 142 -5.32 15.53 -13.46
CA LEU A 142 -4.98 14.25 -14.09
C LEU A 142 -3.59 14.27 -14.74
N SER A 143 -3.16 15.41 -15.29
CA SER A 143 -1.80 15.54 -15.84
C SER A 143 -0.75 15.47 -14.75
N VAL A 144 -1.00 16.11 -13.60
CA VAL A 144 -0.12 16.05 -12.43
C VAL A 144 -0.06 14.63 -11.85
N ALA A 145 -1.21 13.96 -11.71
CA ALA A 145 -1.27 12.60 -11.20
C ALA A 145 -0.52 11.61 -12.12
N LEU A 146 -0.74 11.70 -13.43
CA LEU A 146 -0.03 10.86 -14.40
C LEU A 146 1.48 11.11 -14.37
N TYR A 147 1.90 12.39 -14.27
CA TYR A 147 3.31 12.75 -14.17
C TYR A 147 3.98 12.16 -12.92
N LEU A 148 3.35 12.29 -11.75
CA LEU A 148 3.88 11.73 -10.50
C LEU A 148 3.96 10.20 -10.55
N ASN A 149 2.96 9.55 -11.14
CA ASN A 149 2.99 8.10 -11.32
C ASN A 149 4.16 7.67 -12.21
N ILE A 150 4.38 8.37 -13.33
CA ILE A 150 5.53 8.10 -14.21
C ILE A 150 6.86 8.26 -13.45
N GLN A 151 7.00 9.32 -12.64
CA GLN A 151 8.21 9.51 -11.83
C GLN A 151 8.42 8.38 -10.82
N GLN A 152 7.35 7.95 -10.13
CA GLN A 152 7.43 6.85 -9.17
C GLN A 152 7.82 5.53 -9.86
N PHE A 153 7.25 5.25 -11.03
CA PHE A 153 7.62 4.06 -11.80
C PHE A 153 9.08 4.11 -12.26
N ALA A 154 9.59 5.27 -12.68
CA ALA A 154 10.99 5.43 -13.04
C ALA A 154 11.91 5.15 -11.84
N ALA A 155 11.65 5.78 -10.68
CA ALA A 155 12.45 5.57 -9.47
C ALA A 155 12.41 4.10 -8.98
N ALA A 156 11.25 3.45 -9.09
CA ALA A 156 11.12 2.04 -8.75
C ALA A 156 11.90 1.13 -9.71
N LEU A 157 11.93 1.46 -11.01
CA LEU A 157 12.70 0.73 -12.00
C LEU A 157 14.21 0.84 -11.72
N ASP A 158 14.71 2.04 -11.44
CA ASP A 158 16.12 2.28 -11.11
C ASP A 158 16.53 1.50 -9.85
N SER A 159 15.72 1.61 -8.78
CA SER A 159 15.94 0.88 -7.53
C SER A 159 15.95 -0.64 -7.75
N SER A 160 15.05 -1.15 -8.61
CA SER A 160 15.01 -2.57 -8.95
C SER A 160 16.26 -3.03 -9.70
N GLN A 161 16.86 -2.18 -10.53
CA GLN A 161 18.11 -2.51 -11.23
C GLN A 161 19.30 -2.51 -10.27
N GLU A 162 19.37 -1.54 -9.35
CA GLU A 162 20.41 -1.51 -8.32
C GLU A 162 20.33 -2.73 -7.40
N LEU A 163 19.13 -3.10 -6.96
CA LEU A 163 18.91 -4.31 -6.16
C LEU A 163 19.34 -5.58 -6.90
N LYS A 164 19.07 -5.66 -8.20
CA LYS A 164 19.53 -6.77 -9.04
C LYS A 164 21.06 -6.83 -9.07
N ALA A 165 21.72 -5.71 -9.33
CA ALA A 165 23.20 -5.65 -9.34
C ALA A 165 23.80 -6.01 -7.97
N CYS A 166 23.16 -5.59 -6.88
CA CYS A 166 23.57 -5.97 -5.52
C CYS A 166 23.41 -7.48 -5.28
N ARG A 167 22.27 -8.05 -5.70
CA ARG A 167 22.00 -9.50 -5.60
C ARG A 167 23.02 -10.33 -6.37
N ASP A 168 23.40 -9.88 -7.55
CA ASP A 168 24.38 -10.55 -8.39
C ASP A 168 25.76 -10.55 -7.71
N LYS A 169 26.20 -9.41 -7.17
CA LYS A 169 27.45 -9.31 -6.38
C LYS A 169 27.46 -10.18 -5.13
N ILE A 170 26.35 -10.23 -4.40
CA ILE A 170 26.23 -11.11 -3.22
C ILE A 170 26.37 -12.58 -3.62
N SER A 171 25.80 -12.96 -4.76
CA SER A 171 25.89 -14.33 -5.28
C SER A 171 27.31 -14.68 -5.69
N GLU A 172 28.01 -13.74 -6.34
CA GLU A 172 29.42 -13.89 -6.71
C GLU A 172 30.34 -14.02 -5.48
N LEU A 173 30.20 -13.12 -4.50
CA LEU A 173 31.00 -13.17 -3.26
C LEU A 173 30.75 -14.48 -2.48
N LYS A 174 29.52 -14.98 -2.46
CA LYS A 174 29.21 -16.29 -1.86
C LYS A 174 29.94 -17.42 -2.57
N ALA A 175 30.01 -17.41 -3.90
CA ALA A 175 30.75 -18.41 -4.66
C ALA A 175 32.24 -18.37 -4.31
N GLN A 176 32.85 -17.17 -4.26
CA GLN A 176 34.26 -17.00 -3.91
C GLN A 176 34.58 -17.45 -2.47
N MET A 177 33.69 -17.18 -1.50
CA MET A 177 33.88 -17.68 -0.13
C MET A 177 33.82 -19.21 -0.06
N LEU A 178 32.93 -19.82 -0.83
CA LEU A 178 32.75 -21.28 -0.84
C LEU A 178 33.98 -21.97 -1.47
N GLU A 179 34.52 -21.37 -2.53
CA GLU A 179 35.77 -21.79 -3.17
C GLU A 179 36.97 -21.64 -2.22
N SER A 180 37.13 -20.45 -1.62
CA SER A 180 38.21 -20.17 -0.67
C SER A 180 38.16 -21.09 0.55
N ARG A 181 36.95 -21.40 1.04
CA ARG A 181 36.75 -22.38 2.12
C ARG A 181 37.18 -23.78 1.69
N GLY A 182 36.82 -24.21 0.48
CA GLY A 182 37.29 -25.49 -0.07
C GLY A 182 38.80 -25.55 -0.24
N GLN A 183 39.44 -24.44 -0.61
CA GLN A 183 40.90 -24.34 -0.66
C GLN A 183 41.52 -24.45 0.74
N VAL A 184 40.95 -23.79 1.76
CA VAL A 184 41.41 -23.92 3.15
C VAL A 184 41.24 -25.36 3.64
N ASP A 185 40.08 -25.98 3.40
CA ASP A 185 39.77 -27.35 3.84
C ASP A 185 40.69 -28.38 3.14
N SER A 186 41.06 -28.17 1.88
CA SER A 186 42.01 -29.04 1.17
C SER A 186 43.47 -28.86 1.63
N LEU A 187 43.86 -27.65 2.03
CA LEU A 187 45.19 -27.36 2.62
C LEU A 187 45.31 -27.90 4.06
N THR A 188 44.23 -27.88 4.84
CA THR A 188 44.19 -28.51 6.18
C THR A 188 43.99 -30.02 6.14
N ALA A 189 43.58 -30.59 4.99
CA ALA A 189 43.39 -32.03 4.81
C ALA A 189 44.64 -32.82 4.33
N ALA A 190 45.81 -32.20 4.16
CA ALA A 190 47.02 -32.89 3.70
C ALA A 190 47.69 -33.78 4.79
N PRO A 191 48.41 -34.84 4.38
CA PRO A 191 48.24 -36.19 4.92
C PRO A 191 49.12 -36.51 6.13
N LEU A 192 48.53 -37.15 7.14
CA LEU A 192 49.24 -38.02 8.09
C LEU A 192 49.72 -39.27 7.36
N ASP A 193 50.76 -39.15 6.53
CA ASP A 193 51.53 -40.34 6.18
C ASP A 193 52.95 -39.96 5.78
N LYS A 194 53.92 -40.16 6.69
CA LYS A 194 55.10 -41.02 6.50
C LYS A 194 56.29 -40.65 7.41
N LYS A 195 56.92 -41.74 7.87
CA LYS A 195 58.21 -41.92 8.57
C LYS A 195 58.10 -41.72 10.09
N ILE A 196 58.64 -42.61 10.93
CA ILE A 196 59.98 -43.22 10.86
C ILE A 196 59.95 -44.65 11.43
N GLU A 197 60.71 -45.51 10.74
CA GLU A 197 61.37 -46.80 11.11
C GLU A 197 60.97 -47.55 12.40
#